data_AF-A0A395RYM8-F1
#
_entry.id   AF-A0A395RYM8-F1
#
_cell.length_a   1.000
_cell.length_b   1.000
_cell.length_c   1.000
_cell.angle_alpha   90.00
_cell.angle_beta   90.00
_cell.angle_gamma   90.00
#
_symmetry.space_group_name_H-M   'P 1'
#
loop_
_entity.id
_entity.type
_entity.pdbx_description
1 polymer ?
#
loop_
_entity_poly.entity_id
_entity_poly.type
_entity_poly.pdbx_seq_one_letter_code
_entity_poly.pdbx_strand_id
1 'polypeptide(L)'
;MSLDPQENTLEFLLRHVDDEPTIADYRSLAEVIEGIAQTAVNFAVIGEVDGATKLLETLVNRGIDPFDHCKKCYPFLQPCMYFAWEANSSWPSWIPQEERTEEKLLEMEDQGRKVWLERFSEEWDIAEETARKALGMAYHGLPTELPDLNGTLAGQALMAEKMSQNGEFSYSASPNGPMSVRYSKIAMWWRQGIYPYPYVQLYRTAGLMIALDIFTRLDQGTEARELFDKVCERIEAYEMIEQLVCSRLVWSKIILTPHLPMLGMLNIHPAKVRPAISRAVQMAENRLKTGPRRRYSKQSIEELAHTISKNTFENCPYDILDVNRPPDQPRRRPGNNDGLFRPGCSSADIVALEKRLKIQLPEDYKKFLSVTNGLEPIWNGQNALCYLAKAEDVGWQDLDFLEGNEIPLLRDDEPQAHAGNMLSWPTPETLQGMCLSGDLDQHEANGHVFLVGPDIVQPAKDYFFSVYQQRNESQRGELDNLVQETWGSMEVFRDLDYVLMCWTPWDLRFCPFKDFRDFLEQMAEVSLQKNRHWLNVFEPRYRRLAMSVE
;
A
#
# COMPACT_ATOMS: atom_id res chain seq x y z
N MET A 1 -23.82 -11.97 -0.79
CA MET A 1 -24.73 -11.04 -0.08
C MET A 1 -24.76 -9.75 -0.87
N SER A 2 -25.96 -9.31 -1.25
CA SER A 2 -26.20 -8.06 -1.99
C SER A 2 -26.00 -6.89 -1.03
N LEU A 3 -24.87 -6.20 -1.13
CA LEU A 3 -24.70 -4.87 -0.54
C LEU A 3 -25.15 -3.87 -1.61
N ASP A 4 -26.07 -2.99 -1.25
CA ASP A 4 -26.56 -1.92 -2.12
C ASP A 4 -25.34 -1.10 -2.62
N PRO A 5 -25.10 -1.02 -3.95
CA PRO A 5 -23.99 -0.23 -4.50
C PRO A 5 -24.06 1.26 -4.15
N GLN A 6 -25.22 1.76 -3.71
CA GLN A 6 -25.44 3.19 -3.49
C GLN A 6 -25.03 3.71 -2.11
N GLU A 7 -24.60 2.87 -1.17
CA GLU A 7 -24.20 3.30 0.19
C GLU A 7 -22.68 3.37 0.44
N ASN A 8 -21.82 3.02 -0.53
CA ASN A 8 -20.41 2.72 -0.26
C ASN A 8 -19.36 3.79 -0.68
N THR A 9 -19.71 4.75 -1.54
CA THR A 9 -18.72 5.72 -2.05
C THR A 9 -18.09 6.60 -0.97
N LEU A 10 -18.91 7.10 -0.03
CA LEU A 10 -18.37 7.91 1.07
C LEU A 10 -17.49 7.07 2.00
N GLU A 11 -17.80 5.79 2.20
CA GLU A 11 -16.95 4.89 2.98
C GLU A 11 -15.60 4.70 2.30
N PHE A 12 -15.57 4.49 0.98
CA PHE A 12 -14.32 4.41 0.21
C PHE A 12 -13.46 5.69 0.32
N LEU A 13 -14.09 6.87 0.24
CA LEU A 13 -13.42 8.15 0.39
C LEU A 13 -12.88 8.36 1.81
N LEU A 14 -13.50 7.73 2.80
CA LEU A 14 -13.14 7.78 4.22
C LEU A 14 -12.38 6.55 4.70
N ARG A 15 -11.90 5.68 3.81
CA ARG A 15 -11.23 4.42 4.18
C ARG A 15 -10.06 4.59 5.16
N HIS A 16 -9.34 5.72 5.13
CA HIS A 16 -8.25 5.98 6.09
C HIS A 16 -8.72 6.51 7.45
N VAL A 17 -10.00 6.86 7.57
CA VAL A 17 -10.62 7.46 8.75
C VAL A 17 -11.53 6.47 9.45
N ASP A 18 -12.32 5.72 8.68
CA ASP A 18 -13.40 4.88 9.19
C ASP A 18 -13.13 3.36 9.02
N ASP A 19 -12.21 2.94 8.12
CA ASP A 19 -11.76 1.53 8.03
C ASP A 19 -10.48 1.31 8.83
N GLU A 20 -10.45 0.20 9.57
CA GLU A 20 -9.30 -0.19 10.37
C GLU A 20 -8.18 -0.76 9.49
N PRO A 21 -6.88 -0.57 9.84
CA PRO A 21 -6.39 0.44 10.76
C PRO A 21 -6.53 1.84 10.16
N THR A 22 -6.94 2.78 11.00
CA THR A 22 -7.16 4.18 10.61
C THR A 22 -5.87 5.00 10.73
N ILE A 23 -5.88 6.26 10.30
CA ILE A 23 -4.79 7.24 10.51
C ILE A 23 -4.32 7.28 11.97
N ALA A 24 -5.23 7.09 12.93
CA ALA A 24 -4.87 7.05 14.35
C ALA A 24 -3.96 5.88 14.72
N ASP A 25 -4.00 4.76 14.00
CA ASP A 25 -3.31 3.51 14.36
C ASP A 25 -1.94 3.38 13.68
N TYR A 26 -1.73 4.08 12.55
CA TYR A 26 -0.49 4.06 11.75
C TYR A 26 0.75 4.30 12.57
N ARG A 27 1.78 3.45 12.40
CA ARG A 27 2.93 3.37 13.31
C ARG A 27 3.98 4.42 13.01
N SER A 28 4.21 4.71 11.74
CA SER A 28 5.21 5.69 11.30
C SER A 28 4.59 7.05 10.96
N LEU A 29 5.40 8.10 11.02
CA LEU A 29 5.02 9.40 10.49
C LEU A 29 4.72 9.35 8.98
N ALA A 30 5.50 8.61 8.18
CA ALA A 30 5.27 8.51 6.74
C ALA A 30 3.88 7.96 6.39
N GLU A 31 3.42 6.91 7.08
CA GLU A 31 2.06 6.38 6.89
C GLU A 31 0.99 7.41 7.25
N VAL A 32 1.19 8.16 8.34
CA VAL A 32 0.26 9.20 8.78
C VAL A 32 0.16 10.31 7.73
N ILE A 33 1.28 10.74 7.18
CA ILE A 33 1.33 11.74 6.11
C ILE A 33 0.61 11.22 4.86
N GLU A 34 0.90 9.99 4.44
CA GLU A 34 0.27 9.38 3.27
C GLU A 34 -1.25 9.24 3.45
N GLY A 35 -1.72 8.78 4.61
CA GLY A 35 -3.16 8.68 4.92
C GLY A 35 -3.86 10.04 4.96
N ILE A 36 -3.19 11.07 5.51
CA ILE A 36 -3.66 12.47 5.48
C ILE A 36 -3.75 12.97 4.04
N ALA A 37 -2.73 12.75 3.22
CA ALA A 37 -2.69 13.16 1.82
C ALA A 37 -3.79 12.50 0.99
N GLN A 38 -3.93 11.18 1.09
CA GLN A 38 -4.98 10.41 0.40
C GLN A 38 -6.37 10.89 0.80
N THR A 39 -6.59 11.14 2.09
CA THR A 39 -7.88 11.67 2.59
C THR A 39 -8.13 13.10 2.11
N ALA A 40 -7.09 13.95 2.03
CA ALA A 40 -7.21 15.30 1.52
C ALA A 40 -7.59 15.32 0.03
N VAL A 41 -6.96 14.46 -0.78
CA VAL A 41 -7.32 14.26 -2.19
C VAL A 41 -8.79 13.81 -2.32
N ASN A 42 -9.22 12.85 -1.50
CA ASN A 42 -10.60 12.38 -1.48
C ASN A 42 -11.61 13.48 -1.09
N PHE A 43 -11.26 14.38 -0.18
CA PHE A 43 -12.11 15.53 0.16
C PHE A 43 -12.13 16.59 -0.95
N ALA A 44 -10.97 16.90 -1.53
CA ALA A 44 -10.88 17.87 -2.59
C ALA A 44 -11.72 17.43 -3.80
N VAL A 45 -11.63 16.15 -4.18
CA VAL A 45 -12.35 15.65 -5.36
C VAL A 45 -13.85 15.77 -5.18
N ILE A 46 -14.42 15.58 -3.99
CA ILE A 46 -15.86 15.78 -3.76
C ILE A 46 -16.29 17.25 -3.59
N GLY A 47 -15.38 18.19 -3.84
CA GLY A 47 -15.63 19.64 -3.79
C GLY A 47 -15.30 20.31 -2.46
N GLU A 48 -14.80 19.57 -1.47
CA GLU A 48 -14.48 20.10 -0.13
C GLU A 48 -13.03 20.57 -0.04
N VAL A 49 -12.66 21.53 -0.89
CA VAL A 49 -11.29 22.07 -0.98
C VAL A 49 -10.83 22.67 0.34
N ASP A 50 -11.70 23.39 1.06
CA ASP A 50 -11.39 23.93 2.39
C ASP A 50 -11.15 22.83 3.42
N GLY A 51 -11.90 21.73 3.35
CA GLY A 51 -11.75 20.58 4.24
C GLY A 51 -10.43 19.85 4.01
N ALA A 52 -10.10 19.61 2.73
CA ALA A 52 -8.82 19.05 2.31
C ALA A 52 -7.64 19.93 2.77
N THR A 53 -7.75 21.25 2.56
CA THR A 53 -6.72 22.23 2.97
C THR A 53 -6.51 22.20 4.47
N LYS A 54 -7.58 22.23 5.28
CA LYS A 54 -7.50 22.13 6.75
C LYS A 54 -6.84 20.84 7.22
N LEU A 55 -7.08 19.73 6.53
CA LEU A 55 -6.44 18.47 6.87
C LEU A 55 -4.93 18.54 6.62
N LEU A 56 -4.49 19.12 5.49
CA LEU A 56 -3.05 19.33 5.21
C LEU A 56 -2.41 20.35 6.15
N GLU A 57 -3.15 21.37 6.60
CA GLU A 57 -2.68 22.33 7.60
C GLU A 57 -2.31 21.65 8.92
N THR A 58 -2.85 20.47 9.24
CA THR A 58 -2.42 19.71 10.43
C THR A 58 -0.94 19.33 10.37
N LEU A 59 -0.39 19.10 9.17
CA LEU A 59 1.02 18.83 8.90
C LEU A 59 1.83 20.14 8.84
N VAL A 60 1.37 21.11 8.06
CA VAL A 60 2.07 22.40 7.86
C VAL A 60 2.27 23.14 9.18
N ASN A 61 1.26 23.15 10.05
CA ASN A 61 1.34 23.78 11.37
C ASN A 61 2.39 23.15 12.30
N ARG A 62 2.93 21.98 11.93
CA ARG A 62 4.01 21.27 12.63
C ARG A 62 5.35 21.35 11.90
N GLY A 63 5.44 22.14 10.84
CA GLY A 63 6.65 22.28 10.02
C GLY A 63 6.89 21.10 9.06
N ILE A 64 5.85 20.31 8.77
CA ILE A 64 5.93 19.19 7.83
C ILE A 64 5.34 19.67 6.49
N ASP A 65 6.16 19.68 5.43
CA ASP A 65 5.69 19.96 4.08
C ASP A 65 5.08 18.69 3.46
N PRO A 66 3.75 18.64 3.25
CA PRO A 66 3.11 17.44 2.73
C PRO A 66 3.51 17.14 1.27
N PHE A 67 3.86 18.14 0.46
CA PHE A 67 4.19 17.92 -0.95
C PHE A 67 5.58 17.34 -1.12
N ASP A 68 6.53 17.78 -0.30
CA ASP A 68 7.88 17.27 -0.33
C ASP A 68 7.93 15.79 0.13
N HIS A 69 7.23 15.48 1.23
CA HIS A 69 7.06 14.10 1.72
C HIS A 69 6.35 13.20 0.70
N CYS A 70 5.25 13.67 0.10
CA CYS A 70 4.47 12.85 -0.83
C CYS A 70 5.04 12.78 -2.24
N LYS A 71 6.09 13.56 -2.56
CA LYS A 71 6.64 13.69 -3.92
C LYS A 71 6.94 12.35 -4.59
N LYS A 72 7.42 11.36 -3.83
CA LYS A 72 7.73 10.00 -4.34
C LYS A 72 6.62 8.99 -4.06
N CYS A 73 6.11 8.92 -2.83
CA CYS A 73 5.15 7.89 -2.43
C CYS A 73 3.73 8.14 -2.96
N TYR A 74 3.30 9.40 -3.04
CA TYR A 74 1.95 9.79 -3.44
C TYR A 74 1.95 11.06 -4.31
N PRO A 75 2.46 10.99 -5.56
CA PRO A 75 2.72 12.16 -6.42
C PRO A 75 1.45 12.88 -6.91
N PHE A 76 0.26 12.38 -6.57
CA PHE A 76 -1.03 12.94 -6.99
C PHE A 76 -1.49 14.11 -6.10
N LEU A 77 -0.94 14.22 -4.88
CA LEU A 77 -1.35 15.23 -3.91
C LEU A 77 -1.14 16.66 -4.45
N GLN A 78 0.04 16.94 -5.00
CA GLN A 78 0.38 18.29 -5.45
C GLN A 78 -0.49 18.73 -6.64
N PRO A 79 -0.60 17.96 -7.75
CA PRO A 79 -1.53 18.28 -8.84
C PRO A 79 -2.96 18.50 -8.36
N CYS A 80 -3.47 17.58 -7.53
CA CYS A 80 -4.82 17.67 -6.98
C CYS A 80 -5.07 19.01 -6.28
N MET A 81 -4.26 19.35 -5.29
CA MET A 81 -4.49 20.52 -4.45
C MET A 81 -4.28 21.82 -5.21
N TYR A 82 -3.26 21.90 -6.07
CA TYR A 82 -2.98 23.10 -6.85
C TYR A 82 -4.11 23.42 -7.83
N PHE A 83 -4.60 22.41 -8.57
CA PHE A 83 -5.71 22.61 -9.49
C PHE A 83 -7.02 22.91 -8.76
N ALA A 84 -7.25 22.28 -7.59
CA ALA A 84 -8.41 22.58 -6.75
C ALA A 84 -8.39 24.02 -6.22
N TRP A 85 -7.24 24.49 -5.71
CA TRP A 85 -7.08 25.85 -5.20
C TRP A 85 -7.19 26.91 -6.30
N GLU A 86 -6.65 26.62 -7.48
CA GLU A 86 -6.81 27.45 -8.66
C GLU A 86 -8.28 27.58 -9.03
N ALA A 87 -8.95 26.46 -9.28
CA ALA A 87 -10.33 26.42 -9.76
C ALA A 87 -11.31 27.01 -8.73
N ASN A 88 -11.05 26.86 -7.43
CA ASN A 88 -11.87 27.44 -6.37
C ASN A 88 -11.36 28.80 -5.86
N SER A 89 -10.29 29.37 -6.45
CA SER A 89 -9.66 30.62 -5.99
C SER A 89 -9.38 30.66 -4.47
N SER A 90 -8.94 29.53 -3.91
CA SER A 90 -8.86 29.29 -2.45
C SER A 90 -7.44 28.96 -1.98
N TRP A 91 -6.43 29.50 -2.68
CA TRP A 91 -5.03 29.29 -2.36
C TRP A 91 -4.71 29.61 -0.89
N PRO A 92 -4.16 28.65 -0.13
CA PRO A 92 -3.77 28.92 1.25
C PRO A 92 -2.56 29.87 1.31
N SER A 93 -2.37 30.52 2.45
CA SER A 93 -1.32 31.54 2.64
C SER A 93 0.10 30.97 2.64
N TRP A 94 0.25 29.69 2.95
CA TRP A 94 1.55 29.01 3.04
C TRP A 94 2.10 28.55 1.68
N ILE A 95 1.32 28.67 0.60
CA ILE A 95 1.80 28.45 -0.77
C ILE A 95 2.37 29.76 -1.32
N PRO A 96 3.62 29.83 -1.77
CA PRO A 96 4.20 31.06 -2.32
C PRO A 96 3.47 31.54 -3.59
N GLN A 97 3.55 32.82 -3.95
CA GLN A 97 2.87 33.35 -5.14
C GLN A 97 3.53 32.87 -6.44
N GLU A 98 4.84 32.67 -6.42
CA GLU A 98 5.67 32.15 -7.50
C GLU A 98 5.26 30.73 -7.93
N GLU A 99 4.66 29.95 -7.03
CA GLU A 99 4.16 28.60 -7.32
C GLU A 99 2.74 28.60 -7.92
N ARG A 100 2.07 29.76 -7.95
CA ARG A 100 0.69 29.91 -8.46
C ARG A 100 0.64 30.43 -9.90
N THR A 101 1.78 30.42 -10.59
CA THR A 101 1.91 30.97 -11.94
C THR A 101 1.36 30.00 -12.98
N GLU A 102 0.89 30.53 -14.11
CA GLU A 102 0.41 29.72 -15.24
C GLU A 102 1.48 28.72 -15.71
N GLU A 103 2.75 29.15 -15.78
CA GLU A 103 3.87 28.30 -16.16
C GLU A 103 4.02 27.09 -15.23
N LYS A 104 3.91 27.29 -13.92
CA LYS A 104 4.00 26.21 -12.93
C LYS A 104 2.81 25.27 -13.00
N LEU A 105 1.61 25.80 -13.23
CA LEU A 105 0.41 24.98 -13.39
C LEU A 105 0.47 24.14 -14.67
N LEU A 106 1.02 24.67 -15.77
CA LEU A 106 1.25 23.92 -17.00
C LEU A 106 2.31 22.83 -16.83
N GLU A 107 3.44 23.13 -16.17
CA GLU A 107 4.46 22.13 -15.84
C GLU A 107 3.87 20.98 -15.01
N MET A 108 3.04 21.31 -14.03
CA MET A 108 2.36 20.34 -13.17
C MET A 108 1.31 19.53 -13.93
N GLU A 109 0.58 20.16 -14.85
CA GLU A 109 -0.36 19.48 -15.73
C GLU A 109 0.37 18.46 -16.60
N ASP A 110 1.48 18.84 -17.24
CA ASP A 110 2.31 17.95 -18.05
C ASP A 110 2.84 16.75 -17.25
N GLN A 111 3.24 16.98 -16.00
CA GLN A 111 3.71 15.91 -15.12
C GLN A 111 2.55 15.00 -14.67
N GLY A 112 1.39 15.55 -14.31
CA GLY A 112 0.18 14.79 -14.02
C GLY A 112 -0.25 13.96 -15.22
N ARG A 113 -0.07 14.49 -16.43
CA ARG A 113 -0.32 13.77 -17.68
C ARG A 113 0.67 12.65 -17.98
N LYS A 114 1.73 12.42 -17.22
CA LYS A 114 2.55 11.20 -17.44
C LYS A 114 1.87 9.98 -16.83
N VAL A 115 1.15 10.18 -15.72
CA VAL A 115 0.48 9.13 -14.97
C VAL A 115 -0.41 8.27 -15.87
N TRP A 116 -1.22 8.85 -16.75
CA TRP A 116 -2.06 8.07 -17.68
C TRP A 116 -1.36 7.62 -18.98
N LEU A 117 -0.39 8.39 -19.52
CA LEU A 117 0.14 8.24 -20.88
C LEU A 117 1.21 7.19 -21.01
N GLU A 118 1.91 6.86 -19.91
CA GLU A 118 2.90 5.77 -19.85
C GLU A 118 2.36 4.41 -20.32
N ARG A 119 1.03 4.26 -20.40
CA ARG A 119 0.32 3.04 -20.83
C ARG A 119 -0.42 3.20 -22.16
N PHE A 120 -0.41 4.39 -22.74
CA PHE A 120 -1.11 4.67 -23.97
C PHE A 120 -0.20 4.40 -25.17
N SER A 121 -0.71 3.65 -26.14
CA SER A 121 0.03 3.20 -27.32
C SER A 121 0.13 4.26 -28.42
N GLU A 122 -0.67 5.32 -28.33
CA GLU A 122 -0.71 6.38 -29.34
C GLU A 122 0.02 7.64 -28.83
N GLU A 123 0.53 8.42 -29.76
CA GLU A 123 0.99 9.78 -29.46
C GLU A 123 -0.17 10.59 -28.89
N TRP A 124 0.08 11.29 -27.79
CA TRP A 124 -0.94 12.17 -27.23
C TRP A 124 -1.07 13.45 -28.05
N ASP A 125 -2.27 13.69 -28.56
CA ASP A 125 -2.69 14.94 -29.16
C ASP A 125 -4.15 15.27 -28.79
N ILE A 126 -4.52 16.53 -28.97
CA ILE A 126 -5.88 17.01 -28.68
C ILE A 126 -6.75 16.75 -29.91
N ALA A 127 -7.13 15.50 -30.12
CA ALA A 127 -7.94 15.06 -31.25
C ALA A 127 -9.04 14.06 -30.82
N GLU A 128 -10.21 14.14 -31.45
CA GLU A 128 -11.31 13.21 -31.17
C GLU A 128 -10.90 11.75 -31.44
N GLU A 129 -10.14 11.49 -32.51
CA GLU A 129 -9.64 10.16 -32.82
C GLU A 129 -8.85 9.55 -31.65
N THR A 130 -7.98 10.34 -31.04
CA THR A 130 -7.14 9.94 -29.90
C THR A 130 -7.98 9.66 -28.66
N ALA A 131 -8.99 10.48 -28.39
CA ALA A 131 -9.97 10.19 -27.34
C ALA A 131 -10.74 8.89 -27.60
N ARG A 132 -11.14 8.61 -28.84
CA ARG A 132 -11.83 7.35 -29.20
C ARG A 132 -10.91 6.13 -29.04
N LYS A 133 -9.63 6.24 -29.37
CA LYS A 133 -8.63 5.18 -29.13
C LYS A 133 -8.41 4.94 -27.64
N ALA A 134 -8.36 5.99 -26.83
CA ALA A 134 -8.30 5.89 -25.37
C ALA A 134 -9.56 5.25 -24.77
N LEU A 135 -10.75 5.52 -25.32
CA LEU A 135 -11.96 4.78 -24.96
C LEU A 135 -11.90 3.31 -25.38
N GLY A 136 -11.35 3.00 -26.55
CA GLY A 136 -11.08 1.63 -26.97
C GLY A 136 -10.18 0.88 -25.98
N MET A 137 -9.09 1.52 -25.55
CA MET A 137 -8.21 1.05 -24.48
C MET A 137 -8.98 0.74 -23.20
N ALA A 138 -9.89 1.63 -22.78
CA ALA A 138 -10.68 1.47 -21.57
C ALA A 138 -11.75 0.36 -21.64
N TYR A 139 -12.40 0.17 -22.79
CA TYR A 139 -13.50 -0.78 -22.92
C TYR A 139 -13.05 -2.18 -23.36
N HIS A 140 -12.05 -2.26 -24.26
CA HIS A 140 -11.53 -3.55 -24.72
C HIS A 140 -10.52 -4.14 -23.74
N GLY A 141 -9.84 -3.29 -22.96
CA GLY A 141 -8.91 -3.70 -21.92
C GLY A 141 -7.74 -4.54 -22.43
N LEU A 142 -7.03 -5.18 -21.50
CA LEU A 142 -6.03 -6.21 -21.79
C LEU A 142 -6.69 -7.58 -21.68
N PRO A 143 -6.26 -8.59 -22.47
CA PRO A 143 -6.63 -9.97 -22.23
C PRO A 143 -6.30 -10.34 -20.77
N THR A 144 -7.33 -10.69 -19.99
CA THR A 144 -7.17 -11.05 -18.57
C THR A 144 -6.73 -12.50 -18.37
N GLU A 145 -6.82 -13.31 -19.43
CA GLU A 145 -6.46 -14.72 -19.44
C GLU A 145 -5.10 -14.90 -20.09
N LEU A 146 -4.07 -15.09 -19.28
CA LEU A 146 -2.76 -15.57 -19.75
C LEU A 146 -2.80 -17.10 -19.79
N PRO A 147 -2.27 -17.75 -20.85
CA PRO A 147 -2.20 -19.22 -20.91
C PRO A 147 -1.58 -19.82 -19.64
N ASP A 148 -2.17 -20.89 -19.12
CA ASP A 148 -1.58 -21.66 -18.03
C ASP A 148 -0.38 -22.46 -18.54
N LEU A 149 0.81 -21.91 -18.30
CA LEU A 149 2.10 -22.52 -18.67
C LEU A 149 2.68 -23.27 -17.47
N ASN A 150 1.85 -24.10 -16.83
CA ASN A 150 2.16 -24.92 -15.66
C ASN A 150 2.66 -24.12 -14.44
N GLY A 151 2.23 -22.86 -14.28
CA GLY A 151 2.58 -22.02 -13.13
C GLY A 151 4.06 -21.63 -12.96
N THR A 152 4.97 -21.99 -13.89
CA THR A 152 6.41 -21.70 -13.71
C THR A 152 6.78 -20.26 -14.09
N LEU A 153 7.64 -19.64 -13.28
CA LEU A 153 8.20 -18.29 -13.54
C LEU A 153 8.90 -18.20 -14.92
N ALA A 154 9.56 -19.28 -15.35
CA ALA A 154 10.26 -19.37 -16.63
C ALA A 154 9.30 -19.35 -17.84
N GLY A 155 8.17 -20.07 -17.78
CA GLY A 155 7.15 -20.03 -18.83
C GLY A 155 6.50 -18.64 -18.96
N GLN A 156 6.35 -17.94 -17.84
CA GLN A 156 5.80 -16.58 -17.78
C GLN A 156 6.76 -15.53 -18.36
N ALA A 157 8.06 -15.65 -18.10
CA ALA A 157 9.09 -14.77 -18.66
C ALA A 157 9.17 -14.88 -20.20
N LEU A 158 9.14 -16.09 -20.74
CA LEU A 158 9.19 -16.35 -22.19
C LEU A 158 8.00 -15.73 -22.94
N MET A 159 6.80 -15.76 -22.34
CA MET A 159 5.61 -15.15 -22.93
C MET A 159 5.66 -13.62 -22.85
N ALA A 160 6.11 -13.05 -21.72
CA ALA A 160 6.31 -11.60 -21.62
C ALA A 160 7.29 -11.08 -22.68
N GLU A 161 8.35 -11.84 -22.97
CA GLU A 161 9.30 -11.55 -24.05
C GLU A 161 8.64 -11.69 -25.43
N LYS A 162 7.87 -12.75 -25.69
CA LYS A 162 7.16 -12.96 -26.96
C LYS A 162 6.11 -11.89 -27.25
N MET A 163 5.30 -11.51 -26.25
CA MET A 163 4.33 -10.42 -26.38
C MET A 163 5.02 -9.08 -26.61
N SER A 164 6.18 -8.85 -25.95
CA SER A 164 7.02 -7.68 -26.22
C SER A 164 7.56 -7.67 -27.65
N GLN A 165 8.00 -8.81 -28.18
CA GLN A 165 8.51 -8.93 -29.56
C GLN A 165 7.40 -8.73 -30.62
N ASN A 166 6.17 -9.13 -30.30
CA ASN A 166 5.02 -8.99 -31.20
C ASN A 166 4.39 -7.59 -31.19
N GLY A 167 4.88 -6.66 -30.36
CA GLY A 167 4.25 -5.35 -30.18
C GLY A 167 2.88 -5.41 -29.49
N GLU A 168 2.52 -6.56 -28.92
CA GLU A 168 1.31 -6.76 -28.12
C GLU A 168 1.48 -6.16 -26.70
N PHE A 169 2.71 -5.77 -26.35
CA PHE A 169 3.11 -5.32 -25.01
C PHE A 169 3.91 -4.02 -25.06
N SER A 170 3.29 -2.89 -24.70
CA SER A 170 3.86 -1.53 -24.85
C SER A 170 4.88 -1.13 -23.78
N TYR A 171 5.82 -2.01 -23.43
CA TYR A 171 6.82 -1.68 -22.40
C TYR A 171 8.07 -0.96 -22.95
N SER A 172 8.31 -1.02 -24.26
CA SER A 172 9.58 -0.59 -24.86
C SER A 172 9.45 0.53 -25.90
N ALA A 173 8.24 0.99 -26.22
CA ALA A 173 7.99 2.00 -27.23
C ALA A 173 6.68 2.79 -27.02
N SER A 174 6.33 3.17 -25.77
CA SER A 174 5.29 4.19 -25.62
C SER A 174 5.83 5.48 -26.24
N PRO A 175 5.13 6.10 -27.19
CA PRO A 175 5.55 7.39 -27.74
C PRO A 175 5.54 8.51 -26.69
N ASN A 176 4.94 8.24 -25.53
CA ASN A 176 4.80 9.18 -24.42
C ASN A 176 5.88 9.03 -23.33
N GLY A 177 6.87 8.15 -23.51
CA GLY A 177 8.01 7.98 -22.61
C GLY A 177 8.02 6.67 -21.81
N PRO A 178 9.10 6.41 -21.04
CA PRO A 178 9.24 5.17 -20.28
C PRO A 178 8.25 5.09 -19.12
N MET A 179 7.79 3.88 -18.81
CA MET A 179 6.93 3.64 -17.65
C MET A 179 7.72 3.81 -16.35
N SER A 180 7.09 4.42 -15.35
CA SER A 180 7.66 4.58 -14.01
C SER A 180 7.85 3.24 -13.28
N VAL A 181 8.80 3.21 -12.34
CA VAL A 181 9.11 2.01 -11.53
C VAL A 181 7.88 1.49 -10.78
N ARG A 182 7.02 2.39 -10.27
CA ARG A 182 5.74 2.06 -9.61
C ARG A 182 4.90 1.12 -10.47
N TYR A 183 4.71 1.47 -11.74
CA TYR A 183 3.88 0.68 -12.65
C TYR A 183 4.63 -0.52 -13.24
N SER A 184 5.96 -0.51 -13.23
CA SER A 184 6.79 -1.68 -13.59
C SER A 184 6.51 -2.89 -12.71
N LYS A 185 6.44 -2.67 -11.39
CA LYS A 185 6.15 -3.72 -10.41
C LYS A 185 4.74 -4.32 -10.61
N ILE A 186 3.74 -3.48 -10.85
CA ILE A 186 2.36 -3.93 -11.10
C ILE A 186 2.26 -4.69 -12.43
N ALA A 187 2.94 -4.21 -13.48
CA ALA A 187 3.02 -4.90 -14.76
C ALA A 187 3.70 -6.27 -14.62
N MET A 188 4.74 -6.39 -13.79
CA MET A 188 5.40 -7.67 -13.49
C MET A 188 4.45 -8.68 -12.84
N TRP A 189 3.64 -8.28 -11.86
CA TRP A 189 2.66 -9.18 -11.25
C TRP A 189 1.57 -9.63 -12.22
N TRP A 190 1.13 -8.72 -13.08
CA TRP A 190 0.22 -9.06 -14.17
C TRP A 190 0.87 -10.10 -15.09
N ARG A 191 2.16 -9.92 -15.48
CA ARG A 191 2.90 -10.88 -16.35
C ARG A 191 3.03 -12.27 -15.73
N GLN A 192 3.20 -12.34 -14.42
CA GLN A 192 3.28 -13.61 -13.69
C GLN A 192 1.88 -14.24 -13.49
N GLY A 193 0.81 -13.52 -13.81
CA GLY A 193 -0.57 -13.95 -13.58
C GLY A 193 -0.97 -13.96 -12.10
N ILE A 194 -0.13 -13.39 -11.23
CA ILE A 194 -0.30 -13.40 -9.77
C ILE A 194 -1.32 -12.35 -9.33
N TYR A 195 -1.37 -11.21 -10.02
CA TYR A 195 -2.24 -10.10 -9.61
C TYR A 195 -2.74 -9.26 -10.80
N PRO A 196 -3.47 -9.86 -11.76
CA PRO A 196 -3.81 -9.18 -13.00
C PRO A 196 -4.84 -8.05 -12.81
N TYR A 197 -5.63 -8.07 -11.73
CA TYR A 197 -6.79 -7.18 -11.59
C TYR A 197 -6.42 -5.69 -11.46
N PRO A 198 -5.48 -5.26 -10.59
CA PRO A 198 -5.17 -3.84 -10.49
C PRO A 198 -4.51 -3.27 -11.73
N TYR A 199 -3.67 -4.05 -12.44
CA TYR A 199 -3.08 -3.58 -13.70
C TYR A 199 -4.14 -3.33 -14.77
N VAL A 200 -5.12 -4.23 -14.88
CA VAL A 200 -6.24 -4.08 -15.82
C VAL A 200 -7.10 -2.87 -15.43
N GLN A 201 -7.39 -2.66 -14.14
CA GLN A 201 -8.13 -1.47 -13.69
C GLN A 201 -7.34 -0.20 -13.99
N LEU A 202 -6.04 -0.18 -13.69
CA LEU A 202 -5.15 0.95 -13.96
C LEU A 202 -5.14 1.32 -15.46
N TYR A 203 -5.06 0.31 -16.33
CA TYR A 203 -5.12 0.48 -17.79
C TYR A 203 -6.46 1.07 -18.23
N ARG A 204 -7.57 0.57 -17.67
CA ARG A 204 -8.91 1.09 -17.97
C ARG A 204 -9.10 2.52 -17.48
N THR A 205 -8.67 2.81 -16.25
CA THR A 205 -8.70 4.16 -15.67
C THR A 205 -7.94 5.13 -16.56
N ALA A 206 -6.73 4.78 -16.98
CA ALA A 206 -5.92 5.64 -17.84
C ALA A 206 -6.64 6.02 -19.15
N GLY A 207 -7.23 5.04 -19.84
CA GLY A 207 -7.99 5.29 -21.07
C GLY A 207 -9.21 6.20 -20.85
N LEU A 208 -9.95 6.03 -19.74
CA LEU A 208 -11.07 6.91 -19.39
C LEU A 208 -10.59 8.33 -19.12
N MET A 209 -9.51 8.48 -18.37
CA MET A 209 -9.00 9.80 -17.99
C MET A 209 -8.45 10.55 -19.22
N ILE A 210 -7.69 9.88 -20.10
CA ILE A 210 -7.16 10.48 -21.35
C ILE A 210 -8.31 11.00 -22.21
N ALA A 211 -9.35 10.18 -22.41
CA ALA A 211 -10.51 10.60 -23.19
C ALA A 211 -11.26 11.76 -22.52
N LEU A 212 -11.40 11.74 -21.19
CA LEU A 212 -12.06 12.81 -20.43
C LEU A 212 -11.36 14.15 -20.61
N ASP A 213 -10.04 14.16 -20.51
CA ASP A 213 -9.24 15.37 -20.67
C ASP A 213 -9.30 15.93 -22.10
N ILE A 214 -9.15 15.06 -23.11
CA ILE A 214 -9.24 15.48 -24.52
C ILE A 214 -10.63 16.05 -24.83
N PHE A 215 -11.71 15.37 -24.45
CA PHE A 215 -13.08 15.88 -24.68
C PHE A 215 -13.34 17.19 -23.95
N THR A 216 -12.79 17.35 -22.74
CA THR A 216 -12.88 18.60 -21.97
C THR A 216 -12.14 19.76 -22.66
N ARG A 217 -10.98 19.48 -23.29
CA ARG A 217 -10.20 20.44 -24.09
C ARG A 217 -10.87 20.81 -25.41
N LEU A 218 -11.51 19.84 -26.07
CA LEU A 218 -12.27 20.03 -27.31
C LEU A 218 -13.62 20.73 -27.10
N ASP A 219 -13.98 21.06 -25.85
CA ASP A 219 -15.26 21.65 -25.46
C ASP A 219 -16.48 20.78 -25.83
N GLN A 220 -16.25 19.46 -25.89
CA GLN A 220 -17.29 18.44 -26.10
C GLN A 220 -17.96 18.09 -24.77
N GLY A 221 -18.71 19.06 -24.22
CA GLY A 221 -19.25 19.00 -22.86
C GLY A 221 -20.21 17.84 -22.59
N THR A 222 -20.93 17.35 -23.61
CA THR A 222 -21.83 16.20 -23.47
C THR A 222 -21.02 14.92 -23.28
N GLU A 223 -20.05 14.66 -24.17
CA GLU A 223 -19.18 13.50 -24.14
C GLU A 223 -18.32 13.46 -22.88
N ALA A 224 -17.74 14.60 -22.49
CA ALA A 224 -16.97 14.72 -21.25
C ALA A 224 -17.83 14.40 -20.03
N ARG A 225 -19.10 14.83 -20.02
CA ARG A 225 -20.03 14.57 -18.92
C ARG A 225 -20.45 13.11 -18.84
N GLU A 226 -20.85 12.51 -19.96
CA GLU A 226 -21.20 11.08 -20.00
C GLU A 226 -20.02 10.19 -19.56
N LEU A 227 -18.79 10.60 -19.90
CA LEU A 227 -17.60 9.91 -19.47
C LEU A 227 -17.30 10.10 -17.98
N PHE A 228 -17.53 11.30 -17.46
CA PHE A 228 -17.40 11.58 -16.03
C PHE A 228 -18.44 10.82 -15.19
N ASP A 229 -19.68 10.66 -15.68
CA ASP A 229 -20.70 9.80 -15.05
C ASP A 229 -20.18 8.36 -14.88
N LYS A 230 -19.55 7.80 -15.94
CA LYS A 230 -18.94 6.46 -15.90
C LYS A 230 -17.74 6.35 -14.97
N VAL A 231 -16.98 7.43 -14.81
CA VAL A 231 -15.90 7.51 -13.80
C VAL A 231 -16.51 7.47 -12.41
N CYS A 232 -17.58 8.23 -12.14
CA CYS A 232 -18.27 8.24 -10.85
C CYS A 232 -18.85 6.87 -10.49
N GLU A 233 -19.42 6.14 -11.45
CA GLU A 233 -19.90 4.76 -11.28
C GLU A 233 -18.81 3.76 -10.84
N ARG A 234 -17.53 4.11 -11.06
CA ARG A 234 -16.38 3.24 -10.83
C ARG A 234 -15.33 3.87 -9.91
N ILE A 235 -15.68 4.92 -9.18
CA ILE A 235 -14.72 5.78 -8.45
C ILE A 235 -13.84 5.02 -7.44
N GLU A 236 -14.30 3.84 -7.02
CA GLU A 236 -13.62 2.94 -6.08
C GLU A 236 -12.58 2.02 -6.75
N ALA A 237 -12.48 2.06 -8.09
CA ALA A 237 -11.49 1.30 -8.84
C ALA A 237 -10.06 1.83 -8.57
N TYR A 238 -9.08 0.93 -8.70
CA TYR A 238 -7.69 1.21 -8.37
C TYR A 238 -7.14 2.46 -9.08
N GLU A 239 -6.62 3.41 -8.29
CA GLU A 239 -6.08 4.71 -8.70
C GLU A 239 -7.06 5.61 -9.49
N MET A 240 -8.38 5.39 -9.43
CA MET A 240 -9.33 6.18 -10.21
C MET A 240 -9.39 7.64 -9.79
N ILE A 241 -9.43 7.91 -8.49
CA ILE A 241 -9.37 9.28 -7.95
C ILE A 241 -8.02 9.91 -8.28
N GLU A 242 -6.94 9.19 -8.01
CA GLU A 242 -5.56 9.62 -8.22
C GLU A 242 -5.30 10.10 -9.66
N GLN A 243 -5.83 9.40 -10.65
CA GLN A 243 -5.70 9.79 -12.06
C GLN A 243 -6.67 10.92 -12.44
N LEU A 244 -7.90 10.90 -11.92
CA LEU A 244 -8.89 11.95 -12.17
C LEU A 244 -8.38 13.32 -11.76
N VAL A 245 -7.75 13.42 -10.58
CA VAL A 245 -7.27 14.70 -10.03
C VAL A 245 -6.09 15.29 -10.81
N CYS A 246 -5.48 14.54 -11.73
CA CYS A 246 -4.35 14.99 -12.54
C CYS A 246 -4.73 15.86 -13.75
N SER A 247 -6.02 16.03 -14.06
CA SER A 247 -6.46 16.94 -15.14
C SER A 247 -6.91 18.30 -14.60
N ARG A 248 -6.11 19.33 -14.87
CA ARG A 248 -6.39 20.73 -14.46
C ARG A 248 -7.72 21.25 -15.03
N LEU A 249 -8.03 20.97 -16.29
CA LEU A 249 -9.26 21.43 -16.91
C LEU A 249 -10.52 20.74 -16.36
N VAL A 250 -10.40 19.45 -15.99
CA VAL A 250 -11.51 18.72 -15.36
C VAL A 250 -11.88 19.34 -14.01
N TRP A 251 -10.93 19.90 -13.26
CA TRP A 251 -11.23 20.63 -12.02
C TRP A 251 -12.18 21.81 -12.24
N SER A 252 -11.85 22.70 -13.17
CA SER A 252 -12.62 23.93 -13.41
C SER A 252 -13.90 23.71 -14.20
N LYS A 253 -13.92 22.75 -15.13
CA LYS A 253 -15.07 22.48 -16.01
C LYS A 253 -16.01 21.39 -15.53
N ILE A 254 -15.60 20.54 -14.58
CA ILE A 254 -16.40 19.38 -14.14
C ILE A 254 -16.51 19.34 -12.62
N ILE A 255 -15.41 19.12 -11.89
CA ILE A 255 -15.43 18.80 -10.46
C ILE A 255 -16.01 19.95 -9.61
N LEU A 256 -15.55 21.18 -9.82
CA LEU A 256 -15.93 22.35 -9.00
C LEU A 256 -17.06 23.17 -9.63
N THR A 257 -17.87 22.58 -10.52
CA THR A 257 -18.95 23.32 -11.17
C THR A 257 -20.18 23.50 -10.27
N PRO A 258 -20.75 24.73 -10.17
CA PRO A 258 -21.91 24.99 -9.31
C PRO A 258 -23.19 24.22 -9.69
N HIS A 259 -23.29 23.78 -10.94
CA HIS A 259 -24.49 23.18 -11.51
C HIS A 259 -24.51 21.64 -11.45
N LEU A 260 -23.40 21.02 -11.08
CA LEU A 260 -23.19 19.56 -11.05
C LEU A 260 -22.37 19.17 -9.82
N PRO A 261 -22.96 19.21 -8.61
CA PRO A 261 -22.21 18.88 -7.41
C PRO A 261 -21.81 17.40 -7.45
N MET A 262 -20.51 17.14 -7.39
CA MET A 262 -19.94 15.79 -7.36
C MET A 262 -20.59 14.91 -6.27
N LEU A 263 -20.98 15.51 -5.14
CA LEU A 263 -21.75 14.86 -4.09
C LEU A 263 -23.05 14.21 -4.60
N GLY A 264 -23.81 14.89 -5.46
CA GLY A 264 -25.04 14.35 -6.03
C GLY A 264 -24.79 13.16 -6.94
N MET A 265 -23.74 13.22 -7.75
CA MET A 265 -23.34 12.14 -8.66
C MET A 265 -22.84 10.90 -7.93
N LEU A 266 -22.15 11.11 -6.82
CA LEU A 266 -21.64 10.04 -5.95
C LEU A 266 -22.68 9.55 -4.92
N ASN A 267 -23.91 10.08 -4.96
CA ASN A 267 -24.97 9.82 -3.97
C ASN A 267 -24.55 10.09 -2.50
N ILE A 268 -23.70 11.11 -2.31
CA ILE A 268 -23.20 11.52 -0.99
C ILE A 268 -24.08 12.64 -0.43
N HIS A 269 -24.71 12.39 0.72
CA HIS A 269 -25.50 13.40 1.39
C HIS A 269 -24.61 14.49 2.00
N PRO A 270 -24.77 15.80 1.67
CA PRO A 270 -23.89 16.88 2.13
C PRO A 270 -23.74 16.96 3.67
N ALA A 271 -24.81 16.68 4.41
CA ALA A 271 -24.77 16.66 5.88
C ALA A 271 -23.79 15.63 6.49
N LYS A 272 -23.37 14.60 5.73
CA LYS A 272 -22.38 13.61 6.20
C LYS A 272 -20.93 14.10 6.04
N VAL A 273 -20.70 15.06 5.16
CA VAL A 273 -19.36 15.48 4.72
C VAL A 273 -18.64 16.29 5.79
N ARG A 274 -19.25 17.36 6.32
CA ARG A 274 -18.64 18.20 7.35
C ARG A 274 -18.27 17.44 8.64
N PRO A 275 -19.11 16.53 9.17
CA PRO A 275 -18.71 15.66 10.27
C PRO A 275 -17.51 14.77 9.91
N ALA A 276 -17.43 14.26 8.68
CA ALA A 276 -16.32 13.41 8.25
C ALA A 276 -14.99 14.17 8.21
N ILE A 277 -14.97 15.39 7.64
CA ILE A 277 -13.81 16.28 7.66
C ILE A 277 -13.37 16.56 9.10
N SER A 278 -14.32 16.88 9.98
CA SER A 278 -14.01 17.18 11.39
C SER A 278 -13.39 15.98 12.10
N ARG A 279 -13.88 14.76 11.84
CA ARG A 279 -13.29 13.52 12.37
C ARG A 279 -11.88 13.29 11.84
N ALA A 280 -11.66 13.42 10.54
CA ALA A 280 -10.36 13.23 9.90
C ALA A 280 -9.30 14.19 10.46
N VAL A 281 -9.64 15.48 10.56
CA VAL A 281 -8.75 16.51 11.12
C VAL A 281 -8.43 16.19 12.59
N GLN A 282 -9.43 15.90 13.40
CA GLN A 282 -9.21 15.58 14.81
C GLN A 282 -8.35 14.31 14.98
N MET A 283 -8.55 13.31 14.12
CA MET A 283 -7.78 12.07 14.13
C MET A 283 -6.32 12.32 13.79
N ALA A 284 -6.05 13.06 12.71
CA ALA A 284 -4.72 13.47 12.29
C ALA A 284 -4.01 14.30 13.38
N GLU A 285 -4.68 15.31 13.94
CA GLU A 285 -4.12 16.15 14.99
C GLU A 285 -3.74 15.38 16.24
N ASN A 286 -4.63 14.46 16.68
CA ASN A 286 -4.35 13.59 17.81
C ASN A 286 -3.16 12.68 17.51
N ARG A 287 -3.15 12.01 16.36
CA ARG A 287 -2.06 11.11 15.96
C ARG A 287 -0.71 11.82 15.89
N LEU A 288 -0.66 13.02 15.32
CA LEU A 288 0.54 13.82 15.21
C LEU A 288 0.99 14.42 16.55
N LYS A 289 0.09 14.53 17.53
CA LYS A 289 0.39 15.08 18.87
C LYS A 289 0.80 14.01 19.88
N THR A 290 0.13 12.86 19.87
CA THR A 290 0.24 11.86 20.93
C THR A 290 0.88 10.54 20.49
N GLY A 291 1.25 10.42 19.21
CA GLY A 291 1.72 9.17 18.65
C GLY A 291 0.58 8.19 18.29
N PRO A 292 0.91 6.98 17.82
CA PRO A 292 -0.06 5.99 17.38
C PRO A 292 -0.98 5.53 18.52
N ARG A 293 -2.25 5.26 18.17
CA ARG A 293 -3.22 4.62 19.05
C ARG A 293 -2.82 3.15 19.22
N ARG A 294 -2.11 2.87 20.30
CA ARG A 294 -1.72 1.51 20.69
C ARG A 294 -2.84 0.76 21.41
N ARG A 295 -3.84 0.29 20.65
CA ARG A 295 -5.08 -0.35 21.17
C ARG A 295 -4.79 -1.51 22.11
N TYR A 296 -3.77 -2.29 21.77
CA TYR A 296 -3.41 -3.51 22.48
C TYR A 296 -2.10 -3.39 23.26
N SER A 297 -1.61 -2.16 23.51
CA SER A 297 -0.37 -1.91 24.30
C SER A 297 -0.35 -2.58 25.67
N LYS A 298 -1.53 -2.79 26.27
CA LYS A 298 -1.67 -3.41 27.60
C LYS A 298 -1.92 -4.92 27.55
N GLN A 299 -2.14 -5.49 26.37
CA GLN A 299 -2.37 -6.93 26.22
C GLN A 299 -1.07 -7.71 26.31
N SER A 300 -1.16 -8.89 26.88
CA SER A 300 -0.13 -9.91 26.88
C SER A 300 -0.04 -10.65 25.53
N ILE A 301 1.03 -11.41 25.33
CA ILE A 301 1.23 -12.27 24.14
C ILE A 301 0.05 -13.23 23.91
N GLU A 302 -0.49 -13.81 24.99
CA GLU A 302 -1.64 -14.71 24.92
C GLU A 302 -2.91 -13.98 24.44
N GLU A 303 -3.21 -12.83 25.05
CA GLU A 303 -4.35 -11.99 24.65
C GLU A 303 -4.23 -11.50 23.21
N LEU A 304 -3.02 -11.17 22.76
CA LEU A 304 -2.74 -10.79 21.37
C LEU A 304 -3.01 -11.96 20.41
N ALA A 305 -2.51 -13.16 20.71
CA ALA A 305 -2.75 -14.36 19.90
C ALA A 305 -4.25 -14.68 19.79
N HIS A 306 -5.00 -14.59 20.90
CA HIS A 306 -6.45 -14.79 20.90
C HIS A 306 -7.16 -13.70 20.09
N THR A 307 -6.71 -12.45 20.19
CA THR A 307 -7.26 -11.34 19.41
C THR A 307 -7.06 -11.58 17.91
N ILE A 308 -5.86 -11.99 17.48
CA ILE A 308 -5.56 -12.32 16.08
C ILE A 308 -6.46 -13.46 15.56
N SER A 309 -6.59 -14.54 16.33
CA SER A 309 -7.40 -15.70 15.94
C SER A 309 -8.89 -15.34 15.85
N LYS A 310 -9.41 -14.61 16.84
CA LYS A 310 -10.79 -14.10 16.81
C LYS A 310 -11.03 -13.20 15.61
N ASN A 311 -10.18 -12.20 15.40
CA ASN A 311 -10.32 -11.26 14.29
C ASN A 311 -10.23 -11.97 12.94
N THR A 312 -9.33 -12.94 12.79
CA THR A 312 -9.22 -13.76 11.57
C THR A 312 -10.47 -14.59 11.34
N PHE A 313 -11.01 -15.24 12.39
CA PHE A 313 -12.26 -15.98 12.31
C PHE A 313 -13.44 -15.09 11.88
N GLU A 314 -13.52 -13.86 12.42
CA GLU A 314 -14.63 -12.94 12.16
C GLU A 314 -14.53 -12.23 10.80
N ASN A 315 -13.32 -11.85 10.35
CA ASN A 315 -13.15 -10.90 9.26
C ASN A 315 -12.60 -11.50 7.95
N CYS A 316 -11.99 -12.69 7.98
CA CYS A 316 -11.36 -13.28 6.79
C CYS A 316 -12.42 -13.73 5.76
N PRO A 317 -12.42 -13.20 4.51
CA PRO A 317 -13.37 -13.56 3.48
C PRO A 317 -12.94 -14.85 2.76
N TYR A 318 -12.96 -15.99 3.46
CA TYR A 318 -12.48 -17.28 2.92
C TYR A 318 -13.09 -17.61 1.55
N ASP A 319 -14.40 -17.43 1.38
CA ASP A 319 -15.07 -17.76 0.10
C ASP A 319 -14.58 -16.91 -1.07
N ILE A 320 -14.18 -15.65 -0.85
CA ILE A 320 -13.65 -14.77 -1.91
C ILE A 320 -12.21 -15.16 -2.25
N LEU A 321 -11.43 -15.52 -1.22
CA LEU A 321 -10.05 -15.95 -1.39
C LEU A 321 -9.96 -17.31 -2.10
N ASP A 322 -10.87 -18.24 -1.75
CA ASP A 322 -10.95 -19.59 -2.31
C ASP A 322 -11.31 -19.60 -3.82
N VAL A 323 -11.89 -18.53 -4.38
CA VAL A 323 -12.14 -18.40 -5.84
C VAL A 323 -10.84 -18.53 -6.65
N ASN A 324 -9.69 -18.21 -6.05
CA ASN A 324 -8.41 -18.34 -6.71
C ASN A 324 -7.84 -19.77 -6.61
N ARG A 325 -8.32 -20.61 -5.69
CA ARG A 325 -7.75 -21.95 -5.42
C ARG A 325 -8.41 -23.04 -6.28
N PRO A 326 -7.69 -24.15 -6.55
CA PRO A 326 -8.30 -25.36 -7.08
C PRO A 326 -9.46 -25.85 -6.18
N PRO A 327 -10.60 -26.29 -6.75
CA PRO A 327 -11.76 -26.73 -5.95
C PRO A 327 -11.48 -27.89 -4.97
N ASP A 328 -10.46 -28.70 -5.26
CA ASP A 328 -10.00 -29.83 -4.46
C ASP A 328 -9.03 -29.43 -3.34
N GLN A 329 -8.58 -28.17 -3.30
CA GLN A 329 -7.63 -27.64 -2.32
C GLN A 329 -8.13 -26.34 -1.65
N PRO A 330 -9.32 -26.35 -1.02
CA PRO A 330 -9.85 -25.17 -0.35
C PRO A 330 -8.98 -24.77 0.84
N ARG A 331 -8.98 -23.48 1.19
CA ARG A 331 -8.26 -23.03 2.38
C ARG A 331 -8.91 -23.61 3.64
N ARG A 332 -8.06 -23.98 4.61
CA ARG A 332 -8.52 -24.38 5.94
C ARG A 332 -9.21 -23.21 6.66
N ARG A 333 -10.40 -23.46 7.19
CA ARG A 333 -11.20 -22.48 7.94
C ARG A 333 -11.13 -22.74 9.45
N PRO A 334 -10.95 -21.71 10.29
CA PRO A 334 -11.01 -21.87 11.73
C PRO A 334 -12.44 -22.28 12.14
N GLY A 335 -12.55 -23.32 12.97
CA GLY A 335 -13.86 -23.81 13.43
C GLY A 335 -14.49 -22.96 14.54
N ASN A 336 -13.71 -22.11 15.20
CA ASN A 336 -14.11 -21.20 16.27
C ASN A 336 -13.06 -20.09 16.45
N ASN A 337 -13.25 -19.20 17.43
CA ASN A 337 -12.36 -18.07 17.70
C ASN A 337 -10.93 -18.47 18.10
N ASP A 338 -10.71 -19.70 18.57
CA ASP A 338 -9.39 -20.26 18.87
C ASP A 338 -8.89 -21.20 17.76
N GLY A 339 -9.57 -21.20 16.61
CA GLY A 339 -9.38 -22.17 15.54
C GLY A 339 -8.03 -22.07 14.83
N LEU A 340 -7.26 -20.99 15.06
CA LEU A 340 -5.87 -20.89 14.56
C LEU A 340 -4.84 -21.54 15.49
N PHE A 341 -5.20 -21.81 16.75
CA PHE A 341 -4.26 -22.29 17.76
C PHE A 341 -3.90 -23.75 17.52
N ARG A 342 -2.66 -24.07 17.89
CA ARG A 342 -2.12 -25.43 18.00
C ARG A 342 -1.78 -25.67 19.48
N PRO A 343 -1.66 -26.93 19.93
CA PRO A 343 -1.13 -27.20 21.27
C PRO A 343 0.20 -26.48 21.49
N GLY A 344 0.32 -25.71 22.57
CA GLY A 344 1.54 -24.98 22.91
C GLY A 344 2.74 -25.90 23.14
N CYS A 345 3.93 -25.37 22.86
CA CYS A 345 5.19 -26.04 23.12
C CYS A 345 5.44 -26.18 24.62
N SER A 346 5.92 -27.35 25.05
CA SER A 346 6.44 -27.51 26.40
C SER A 346 7.79 -26.80 26.54
N SER A 347 8.23 -26.55 27.77
CA SER A 347 9.57 -25.99 28.02
C SER A 347 10.68 -26.88 27.45
N ALA A 348 10.47 -28.20 27.40
CA ALA A 348 11.43 -29.13 26.80
C ALA A 348 11.51 -28.97 25.27
N ASP A 349 10.38 -28.71 24.60
CA ASP A 349 10.34 -28.47 23.15
C ASP A 349 11.07 -27.17 22.79
N ILE A 350 10.87 -26.10 23.59
CA ILE A 350 11.56 -24.82 23.39
C ILE A 350 13.07 -24.97 23.60
N VAL A 351 13.51 -25.67 24.65
CA VAL A 351 14.94 -25.95 24.89
C VAL A 351 15.53 -26.79 23.76
N ALA A 352 14.78 -27.76 23.23
CA ALA A 352 15.21 -28.55 22.08
C ALA A 352 15.34 -27.70 20.81
N LEU A 353 14.42 -26.75 20.61
CA LEU A 353 14.46 -25.79 19.51
C LEU A 353 15.69 -24.87 19.61
N GLU A 354 15.92 -24.25 20.75
CA GLU A 354 17.11 -23.41 21.01
C GLU A 354 18.40 -24.19 20.77
N LYS A 355 18.47 -25.45 21.25
CA LYS A 355 19.62 -26.32 21.02
C LYS A 355 19.83 -26.65 19.54
N ARG A 356 18.74 -26.88 18.79
CA ARG A 356 18.78 -27.18 17.35
C ARG A 356 19.28 -25.97 16.55
N LEU A 357 18.78 -24.78 16.89
CA LEU A 357 19.10 -23.52 16.22
C LEU A 357 20.40 -22.88 16.70
N LYS A 358 20.94 -23.36 17.84
CA LYS A 358 22.16 -22.87 18.51
C LYS A 358 22.10 -21.39 18.92
N ILE A 359 20.92 -20.93 19.31
CA ILE A 359 20.69 -19.56 19.80
C ILE A 359 19.78 -19.59 21.03
N GLN A 360 19.76 -18.48 21.76
CA GLN A 360 18.69 -18.20 22.72
C GLN A 360 17.57 -17.47 21.97
N LEU A 361 16.35 -17.98 22.07
CA LEU A 361 15.20 -17.35 21.41
C LEU A 361 14.74 -16.13 22.23
N PRO A 362 14.19 -15.09 21.56
CA PRO A 362 13.54 -13.97 22.25
C PRO A 362 12.49 -14.45 23.26
N GLU A 363 12.47 -13.86 24.46
CA GLU A 363 11.59 -14.28 25.56
C GLU A 363 10.10 -14.18 25.22
N ASP A 364 9.72 -13.14 24.47
CA ASP A 364 8.36 -12.93 24.00
C ASP A 364 7.93 -14.00 22.96
N TYR A 365 8.85 -14.42 22.07
CA TYR A 365 8.62 -15.53 21.16
C TYR A 365 8.50 -16.88 21.90
N LYS A 366 9.32 -17.13 22.93
CA LYS A 366 9.17 -18.33 23.78
C LYS A 366 7.83 -18.35 24.52
N LYS A 367 7.40 -17.19 25.02
CA LYS A 367 6.07 -17.05 25.63
C LYS A 367 4.96 -17.35 24.62
N PHE A 368 5.11 -16.87 23.38
CA PHE A 368 4.17 -17.19 22.30
C PHE A 368 4.12 -18.68 22.00
N LEU A 369 5.28 -19.34 21.84
CA LEU A 369 5.34 -20.78 21.59
C LEU A 369 4.71 -21.60 22.71
N SER A 370 4.83 -21.14 23.96
CA SER A 370 4.19 -21.77 25.11
C SER A 370 2.66 -21.68 25.08
N VAL A 371 2.12 -20.63 24.45
CA VAL A 371 0.67 -20.44 24.22
C VAL A 371 0.19 -21.29 23.04
N THR A 372 0.92 -21.29 21.93
CA THR A 372 0.58 -22.03 20.71
C THR A 372 1.83 -22.36 19.89
N ASN A 373 1.93 -23.58 19.36
CA ASN A 373 3.04 -24.00 18.51
C ASN A 373 2.91 -23.44 17.07
N GLY A 374 3.06 -22.11 16.92
CA GLY A 374 2.74 -21.40 15.68
C GLY A 374 1.25 -21.09 15.53
N LEU A 375 0.84 -20.51 14.40
CA LEU A 375 -0.57 -20.23 14.08
C LEU A 375 -0.92 -20.74 12.67
N GLU A 376 -2.17 -21.12 12.46
CA GLU A 376 -2.74 -21.24 11.11
C GLU A 376 -2.80 -19.84 10.42
N PRO A 377 -3.07 -19.75 9.10
CA PRO A 377 -2.95 -18.50 8.34
C PRO A 377 -3.72 -17.33 8.96
N ILE A 378 -3.05 -16.18 9.12
CA ILE A 378 -3.56 -14.96 9.75
C ILE A 378 -4.15 -14.05 8.68
N TRP A 379 -5.36 -13.54 8.91
CA TRP A 379 -5.92 -12.51 8.05
C TRP A 379 -5.20 -11.17 8.26
N ASN A 380 -4.61 -10.64 7.19
CA ASN A 380 -3.91 -9.35 7.23
C ASN A 380 -4.69 -8.23 6.52
N GLY A 381 -5.99 -8.42 6.27
CA GLY A 381 -6.81 -7.43 5.60
C GLY A 381 -6.75 -7.42 4.07
N GLN A 382 -5.76 -8.08 3.49
CA GLN A 382 -5.69 -8.34 2.04
C GLN A 382 -5.78 -9.84 1.76
N ASN A 383 -5.00 -10.65 2.47
CA ASN A 383 -4.82 -12.09 2.26
C ASN A 383 -4.79 -12.84 3.62
N ALA A 384 -4.86 -14.17 3.60
CA ALA A 384 -4.57 -14.99 4.78
C ALA A 384 -3.17 -15.60 4.66
N LEU A 385 -2.29 -15.26 5.60
CA LEU A 385 -0.85 -15.44 5.47
C LEU A 385 -0.24 -16.33 6.56
N CYS A 386 0.66 -17.21 6.13
CA CYS A 386 1.38 -18.16 6.98
C CYS A 386 2.64 -17.52 7.61
N TYR A 387 2.47 -16.62 8.57
CA TYR A 387 3.61 -15.92 9.19
C TYR A 387 4.35 -16.72 10.27
N LEU A 388 3.67 -17.67 10.93
CA LEU A 388 4.15 -18.31 12.15
C LEU A 388 4.00 -19.82 12.04
N ALA A 389 5.05 -20.48 11.56
CA ALA A 389 5.10 -21.93 11.48
C ALA A 389 5.27 -22.57 12.85
N LYS A 390 5.18 -23.90 12.86
CA LYS A 390 5.45 -24.69 14.05
C LYS A 390 6.95 -24.66 14.37
N ALA A 391 7.27 -24.80 15.64
CA ALA A 391 8.61 -24.89 16.18
C ALA A 391 9.48 -25.95 15.49
N GLU A 392 8.91 -27.08 15.07
CA GLU A 392 9.63 -28.11 14.31
C GLU A 392 10.08 -27.64 12.91
N ASP A 393 9.33 -26.72 12.29
CA ASP A 393 9.56 -26.22 10.93
C ASP A 393 10.42 -24.95 10.89
N VAL A 394 10.60 -24.28 12.03
CA VAL A 394 11.49 -23.10 12.14
C VAL A 394 12.94 -23.52 11.88
N GLY A 395 13.66 -22.77 11.05
CA GLY A 395 15.04 -23.10 10.69
C GLY A 395 15.81 -21.91 10.15
N TRP A 396 17.13 -22.07 10.08
CA TRP A 396 17.99 -21.17 9.31
C TRP A 396 17.75 -21.40 7.83
N GLN A 397 17.53 -20.32 7.09
CA GLN A 397 17.30 -20.32 5.66
C GLN A 397 18.27 -19.34 5.00
N ASP A 398 18.84 -19.77 3.88
CA ASP A 398 19.62 -18.89 3.01
C ASP A 398 18.64 -18.06 2.18
N LEU A 399 18.75 -16.74 2.27
CA LEU A 399 17.83 -15.79 1.66
C LEU A 399 18.42 -15.27 0.34
N ASP A 400 18.88 -16.17 -0.53
CA ASP A 400 19.59 -15.85 -1.78
C ASP A 400 18.76 -14.93 -2.70
N PHE A 401 17.43 -15.07 -2.66
CA PHE A 401 16.52 -14.19 -3.42
C PHE A 401 16.55 -12.72 -2.96
N LEU A 402 17.19 -12.45 -1.82
CA LEU A 402 17.41 -11.12 -1.26
C LEU A 402 18.88 -10.67 -1.36
N GLU A 403 19.79 -11.50 -1.86
CA GLU A 403 21.18 -11.09 -2.09
C GLU A 403 21.25 -9.85 -2.97
N GLY A 404 22.17 -8.94 -2.63
CA GLY A 404 22.29 -7.67 -3.34
C GLY A 404 21.32 -6.58 -2.89
N ASN A 405 20.35 -6.86 -2.00
CA ASN A 405 19.45 -5.84 -1.47
C ASN A 405 19.97 -5.23 -0.16
N GLU A 406 19.65 -3.96 0.04
CA GLU A 406 19.82 -3.28 1.32
C GLU A 406 18.86 -3.88 2.36
N ILE A 407 19.36 -4.08 3.59
CA ILE A 407 18.55 -4.56 4.72
C ILE A 407 18.39 -3.41 5.72
N PRO A 408 17.30 -2.63 5.61
CA PRO A 408 17.15 -1.43 6.43
C PRO A 408 16.78 -1.81 7.88
N LEU A 409 17.42 -1.14 8.84
CA LEU A 409 17.03 -1.22 10.26
C LEU A 409 15.99 -0.15 10.64
N LEU A 410 15.60 0.68 9.71
CA LEU A 410 14.44 1.56 9.78
C LEU A 410 13.44 1.08 8.74
N ARG A 411 12.25 1.70 8.68
CA ARG A 411 11.31 1.36 7.61
C ARG A 411 11.93 1.63 6.25
N ASP A 412 11.59 0.77 5.31
CA ASP A 412 11.98 0.94 3.92
C ASP A 412 11.52 2.34 3.43
N ASP A 413 12.35 3.00 2.63
CA ASP A 413 12.19 4.38 2.17
C ASP A 413 12.32 5.51 3.24
N GLU A 414 12.74 5.19 4.48
CA GLU A 414 13.05 6.20 5.53
C GLU A 414 14.56 6.29 5.87
N PRO A 415 15.12 7.50 6.11
CA PRO A 415 14.49 8.81 5.95
C PRO A 415 14.18 9.11 4.49
N GLN A 416 13.10 9.84 4.24
CA GLN A 416 12.66 10.09 2.87
C GLN A 416 13.65 11.00 2.12
N ALA A 417 13.69 10.82 0.80
CA ALA A 417 14.74 11.38 -0.05
C ALA A 417 14.81 12.91 -0.07
N HIS A 418 13.72 13.59 0.25
CA HIS A 418 13.65 15.04 0.25
C HIS A 418 14.44 15.70 1.39
N ALA A 419 14.63 15.00 2.51
CA ALA A 419 15.39 15.53 3.64
C ALA A 419 16.92 15.59 3.41
N GLY A 420 17.41 15.10 2.25
CA GLY A 420 18.85 14.94 2.01
C GLY A 420 19.51 14.03 3.04
N ASN A 421 18.71 13.21 3.74
CA ASN A 421 19.10 12.42 4.90
C ASN A 421 19.05 10.90 4.64
N MET A 422 18.86 10.50 3.38
CA MET A 422 18.83 9.11 2.94
C MET A 422 19.99 8.31 3.52
N LEU A 423 19.67 7.09 3.92
CA LEU A 423 20.62 6.06 4.30
C LEU A 423 20.78 5.09 3.12
N SER A 424 22.00 4.63 2.90
CA SER A 424 22.34 3.56 1.96
C SER A 424 22.91 2.41 2.76
N TRP A 425 22.03 1.51 3.17
CA TRP A 425 22.40 0.45 4.11
C TRP A 425 23.43 -0.49 3.48
N PRO A 426 24.35 -1.06 4.28
CA PRO A 426 25.26 -2.07 3.77
C PRO A 426 24.50 -3.26 3.17
N THR A 427 24.85 -3.64 1.96
CA THR A 427 24.37 -4.86 1.32
C THR A 427 25.21 -6.04 1.79
N PRO A 428 24.61 -7.06 2.41
CA PRO A 428 25.36 -8.25 2.81
C PRO A 428 25.75 -9.09 1.58
N GLU A 429 26.94 -9.70 1.61
CA GLU A 429 27.39 -10.63 0.56
C GLU A 429 26.55 -11.92 0.54
N THR A 430 26.13 -12.36 1.72
CA THR A 430 25.24 -13.51 1.94
C THR A 430 24.24 -13.13 3.01
N LEU A 431 22.97 -13.46 2.81
CA LEU A 431 21.92 -13.19 3.80
C LEU A 431 21.35 -14.50 4.35
N GLN A 432 21.60 -14.78 5.63
CA GLN A 432 20.99 -15.90 6.32
C GLN A 432 20.06 -15.38 7.43
N GLY A 433 18.87 -15.96 7.54
CA GLY A 433 17.89 -15.58 8.55
C GLY A 433 17.23 -16.81 9.17
N MET A 434 16.84 -16.70 10.44
CA MET A 434 15.98 -17.71 11.06
C MET A 434 14.54 -17.46 10.62
N CYS A 435 14.00 -18.33 9.77
CA CYS A 435 12.65 -18.21 9.24
C CYS A 435 11.62 -18.74 10.24
N LEU A 436 10.82 -17.83 10.82
CA LEU A 436 9.72 -18.15 11.72
C LEU A 436 8.49 -18.65 10.95
N SER A 437 8.40 -18.35 9.65
CA SER A 437 7.34 -18.83 8.75
C SER A 437 7.55 -20.25 8.24
N GLY A 438 8.65 -20.92 8.63
CA GLY A 438 8.98 -22.28 8.21
C GLY A 438 9.80 -22.33 6.93
N ASP A 439 9.71 -23.44 6.21
CA ASP A 439 10.47 -23.66 4.98
C ASP A 439 9.92 -22.80 3.82
N LEU A 440 10.83 -22.08 3.15
CA LEU A 440 10.54 -21.15 2.05
C LEU A 440 9.96 -21.87 0.83
N ASP A 441 10.31 -23.13 0.64
CA ASP A 441 9.84 -23.95 -0.48
C ASP A 441 8.46 -24.57 -0.20
N GLN A 442 7.88 -24.37 0.99
CA GLN A 442 6.54 -24.88 1.28
C GLN A 442 5.50 -24.23 0.38
N HIS A 443 4.70 -25.08 -0.26
CA HIS A 443 3.64 -24.65 -1.17
C HIS A 443 2.61 -23.72 -0.53
N GLU A 444 2.51 -23.66 0.81
CA GLU A 444 1.60 -22.79 1.55
C GLU A 444 2.28 -21.56 2.23
N ALA A 445 3.61 -21.39 2.16
CA ALA A 445 4.31 -20.21 2.67
C ALA A 445 4.15 -18.96 1.76
N ASN A 446 3.39 -17.96 2.21
CA ASN A 446 3.11 -16.73 1.45
C ASN A 446 3.43 -15.44 2.22
N GLY A 447 3.75 -15.51 3.51
CA GLY A 447 4.26 -14.39 4.29
C GLY A 447 5.47 -14.85 5.09
N HIS A 448 6.56 -14.09 5.06
CA HIS A 448 7.82 -14.52 5.63
C HIS A 448 8.23 -13.61 6.79
N VAL A 449 8.45 -14.20 7.95
CA VAL A 449 8.99 -13.53 9.12
C VAL A 449 10.36 -14.11 9.42
N PHE A 450 11.37 -13.25 9.47
CA PHE A 450 12.76 -13.61 9.70
C PHE A 450 13.28 -12.96 10.98
N LEU A 451 14.08 -13.70 11.74
CA LEU A 451 14.99 -13.11 12.72
C LEU A 451 16.38 -13.05 12.09
N VAL A 452 16.87 -11.84 11.86
CA VAL A 452 18.17 -11.57 11.25
C VAL A 452 19.21 -11.31 12.34
N GLY A 453 20.40 -11.88 12.18
CA GLY A 453 21.43 -11.95 13.21
C GLY A 453 22.45 -10.79 13.22
N PRO A 454 23.39 -10.83 14.18
CA PRO A 454 24.40 -9.79 14.37
C PRO A 454 25.33 -9.55 13.18
N ASP A 455 25.52 -10.56 12.33
CA ASP A 455 26.31 -10.50 11.10
C ASP A 455 25.78 -9.47 10.10
N ILE A 456 24.47 -9.20 10.13
CA ILE A 456 23.82 -8.17 9.30
C ILE A 456 23.52 -6.92 10.11
N VAL A 457 23.02 -7.10 11.34
CA VAL A 457 22.59 -5.99 12.20
C VAL A 457 23.75 -5.10 12.63
N GLN A 458 24.91 -5.67 12.99
CA GLN A 458 26.03 -4.88 13.47
C GLN A 458 26.63 -3.96 12.39
N PRO A 459 26.93 -4.43 11.15
CA PRO A 459 27.38 -3.54 10.08
C PRO A 459 26.39 -2.41 9.78
N ALA A 460 25.09 -2.70 9.79
CA ALA A 460 24.05 -1.69 9.56
C ALA A 460 23.98 -0.65 10.70
N LYS A 461 24.12 -1.06 11.96
CA LYS A 461 24.25 -0.14 13.10
C LYS A 461 25.51 0.72 13.01
N ASP A 462 26.66 0.11 12.71
CA ASP A 462 27.94 0.82 12.57
C ASP A 462 27.84 1.88 11.47
N TYR A 463 27.25 1.52 10.33
CA TYR A 463 26.93 2.46 9.26
C TYR A 463 26.04 3.61 9.75
N PHE A 464 24.89 3.30 10.37
CA PHE A 464 23.97 4.30 10.88
C PHE A 464 24.67 5.30 11.81
N PHE A 465 25.41 4.83 12.82
CA PHE A 465 26.08 5.72 13.77
C PHE A 465 27.22 6.52 13.14
N SER A 466 27.92 5.95 12.15
CA SER A 466 28.95 6.67 11.40
C SER A 466 28.37 7.84 10.60
N VAL A 467 27.20 7.63 9.98
CA VAL A 467 26.48 8.64 9.21
C VAL A 467 25.87 9.67 10.15
N TYR A 468 25.25 9.22 11.24
CA TYR A 468 24.62 10.07 12.26
C TYR A 468 25.59 11.13 12.82
N GLN A 469 26.86 10.76 13.07
CA GLN A 469 27.89 11.70 13.53
C GLN A 469 28.22 12.79 12.52
N GLN A 470 28.11 12.49 11.21
CA GLN A 470 28.40 13.42 10.12
C GLN A 470 27.20 14.34 9.82
N ARG A 471 25.98 13.94 10.22
CA ARG A 471 24.76 14.73 10.01
C ARG A 471 24.77 16.04 10.80
N ASN A 472 24.09 17.05 10.26
CA ASN A 472 23.81 18.29 10.99
C ASN A 472 22.72 18.07 12.07
N GLU A 473 22.48 19.07 12.91
CA GLU A 473 21.51 18.97 14.02
C GLU A 473 20.09 18.62 13.55
N SER A 474 19.61 19.23 12.46
CA SER A 474 18.29 18.95 11.89
C SER A 474 18.18 17.50 11.40
N GLN A 475 19.19 17.03 10.68
CA GLN A 475 19.25 15.66 10.15
C GLN A 475 19.36 14.62 11.28
N ARG A 476 20.11 14.92 12.35
CA ARG A 476 20.15 14.05 13.53
C ARG A 476 18.82 14.00 14.24
N GLY A 477 18.15 15.14 14.40
CA GLY A 477 16.82 15.19 15.00
C GLY A 477 15.79 14.34 14.25
N GLU A 478 15.86 14.33 12.91
CA GLU A 478 15.03 13.43 12.09
C GLU A 478 15.38 11.95 12.34
N LEU A 479 16.66 11.58 12.34
CA LEU A 479 17.10 10.21 12.61
C LEU A 479 16.72 9.76 14.04
N ASP A 480 16.82 10.66 15.03
CA ASP A 480 16.40 10.41 16.40
C ASP A 480 14.90 10.08 16.46
N ASN A 481 14.07 10.85 15.75
CA ASN A 481 12.63 10.60 15.68
C ASN A 481 12.32 9.27 15.01
N LEU A 482 12.97 8.94 13.89
CA LEU A 482 12.75 7.66 13.19
C LEU A 482 13.16 6.44 14.03
N VAL A 483 14.29 6.54 14.74
CA VAL A 483 14.71 5.52 15.70
C VAL A 483 13.72 5.42 16.87
N GLN A 484 13.26 6.57 17.39
CA GLN A 484 12.26 6.61 18.45
C GLN A 484 10.93 5.98 18.03
N GLU A 485 10.48 6.19 16.79
CA GLU A 485 9.25 5.60 16.25
C GLU A 485 9.38 4.09 16.01
N THR A 486 10.52 3.65 15.48
CA THR A 486 10.75 2.24 15.11
C THR A 486 11.11 1.38 16.33
N TRP A 487 12.04 1.85 17.16
CA TRP A 487 12.67 1.06 18.24
C TRP A 487 12.26 1.52 19.64
N GLY A 488 11.71 2.74 19.77
CA GLY A 488 11.28 3.31 21.03
C GLY A 488 12.36 4.04 21.82
N SER A 489 13.65 3.86 21.50
CA SER A 489 14.74 4.73 21.94
C SER A 489 16.05 4.45 21.19
N MET A 490 16.97 5.42 21.22
CA MET A 490 18.32 5.26 20.64
C MET A 490 19.17 4.24 21.42
N GLU A 491 18.94 4.08 22.72
CA GLU A 491 19.59 3.04 23.53
C GLU A 491 19.15 1.65 23.08
N VAL A 492 17.84 1.44 22.92
CA VAL A 492 17.31 0.16 22.42
C VAL A 492 17.90 -0.16 21.05
N PHE A 493 17.93 0.83 20.14
CA PHE A 493 18.52 0.66 18.81
C PHE A 493 20.00 0.29 18.84
N ARG A 494 20.79 0.91 19.73
CA ARG A 494 22.22 0.61 19.91
C ARG A 494 22.44 -0.83 20.36
N ASP A 495 21.60 -1.30 21.26
CA ASP A 495 21.68 -2.62 21.90
C ASP A 495 21.00 -3.73 21.09
N LEU A 496 20.53 -3.46 19.85
CA LEU A 496 19.93 -4.48 18.99
C LEU A 496 20.95 -5.54 18.56
N ASP A 497 20.73 -6.78 18.97
CA ASP A 497 21.48 -7.94 18.48
C ASP A 497 20.79 -8.64 17.31
N TYR A 498 19.46 -8.56 17.27
CA TYR A 498 18.63 -9.20 16.27
C TYR A 498 17.53 -8.24 15.81
N VAL A 499 17.10 -8.40 14.57
CA VAL A 499 15.94 -7.68 14.04
C VAL A 499 14.92 -8.68 13.52
N LEU A 500 13.67 -8.48 13.94
CA LEU A 500 12.53 -9.19 13.38
C LEU A 500 12.06 -8.45 12.13
N MET A 501 12.05 -9.14 11.00
CA MET A 501 11.67 -8.57 9.71
C MET A 501 10.50 -9.35 9.12
N CYS A 502 9.53 -8.64 8.57
CA CYS A 502 8.52 -9.25 7.69
C CYS A 502 8.84 -8.91 6.23
N TRP A 503 8.63 -9.89 5.37
CA TRP A 503 8.71 -9.77 3.92
C TRP A 503 7.55 -10.54 3.28
N THR A 504 7.02 -10.00 2.18
CA THR A 504 6.09 -10.72 1.31
C THR A 504 6.54 -10.59 -0.14
N PRO A 505 6.36 -11.64 -0.97
CA PRO A 505 6.78 -11.65 -2.38
C PRO A 505 6.19 -10.52 -3.25
N TRP A 506 5.03 -9.98 -2.86
CA TRP A 506 4.38 -8.90 -3.58
C TRP A 506 4.61 -7.55 -2.92
N ASP A 507 4.89 -7.43 -1.63
CA ASP A 507 5.20 -6.10 -1.10
C ASP A 507 6.65 -5.70 -1.43
N LEU A 508 7.57 -6.66 -1.58
CA LEU A 508 9.01 -6.42 -1.83
C LEU A 508 9.64 -5.37 -0.89
N ARG A 509 9.01 -5.13 0.26
CA ARG A 509 9.41 -4.15 1.27
C ARG A 509 9.74 -4.86 2.56
N PHE A 510 10.72 -4.31 3.26
CA PHE A 510 11.11 -4.78 4.58
C PHE A 510 10.44 -3.94 5.67
N CYS A 511 9.76 -4.63 6.58
CA CYS A 511 9.18 -4.01 7.77
C CYS A 511 9.93 -4.53 9.00
N PRO A 512 10.83 -3.74 9.62
CA PRO A 512 11.39 -4.09 10.91
C PRO A 512 10.36 -3.92 12.01
N PHE A 513 10.37 -4.84 12.98
CA PHE A 513 9.56 -4.77 14.19
C PHE A 513 10.47 -4.64 15.40
N LYS A 514 10.04 -3.83 16.37
CA LYS A 514 10.77 -3.62 17.61
C LYS A 514 11.09 -4.94 18.33
N ASP A 515 10.08 -5.80 18.43
CA ASP A 515 10.15 -7.11 19.06
C ASP A 515 8.99 -8.00 18.55
N PHE A 516 8.94 -9.25 18.99
CA PHE A 516 7.89 -10.20 18.55
C PHE A 516 6.51 -9.80 19.09
N ARG A 517 6.45 -9.20 20.29
CA ARG A 517 5.21 -8.64 20.82
C ARG A 517 4.65 -7.53 19.92
N ASP A 518 5.49 -6.61 19.44
CA ASP A 518 5.10 -5.52 18.55
C ASP A 518 4.58 -6.06 17.21
N PHE A 519 5.22 -7.10 16.66
CA PHE A 519 4.71 -7.83 15.51
C PHE A 519 3.29 -8.38 15.76
N LEU A 520 3.06 -9.08 16.87
CA LEU A 520 1.73 -9.59 17.21
C LEU A 520 0.69 -8.48 17.42
N GLU A 521 1.08 -7.36 18.04
CA GLU A 521 0.19 -6.21 18.22
C GLU A 521 -0.23 -5.60 16.88
N GLN A 522 0.71 -5.45 15.94
CA GLN A 522 0.39 -4.97 14.59
C GLN A 522 -0.46 -5.98 13.82
N MET A 523 -0.22 -7.30 13.95
CA MET A 523 -1.09 -8.31 13.33
C MET A 523 -2.49 -8.33 13.93
N ALA A 524 -2.63 -8.06 15.24
CA ALA A 524 -3.93 -7.93 15.89
C ALA A 524 -4.72 -6.72 15.35
N GLU A 525 -4.04 -5.59 15.10
CA GLU A 525 -4.65 -4.40 14.49
C GLU A 525 -5.04 -4.63 13.03
N VAL A 526 -4.12 -5.19 12.23
CA VAL A 526 -4.34 -5.40 10.79
C VAL A 526 -5.43 -6.47 10.55
N SER A 527 -5.57 -7.48 11.41
CA SER A 527 -6.64 -8.48 11.31
C SER A 527 -8.06 -7.93 11.59
N LEU A 528 -8.20 -6.68 12.07
CA LEU A 528 -9.49 -6.00 12.17
C LEU A 528 -10.05 -5.56 10.81
N GLN A 529 -9.20 -5.48 9.77
CA GLN A 529 -9.63 -5.11 8.43
C GLN A 529 -10.79 -5.98 8.00
N LYS A 530 -11.90 -5.37 7.60
CA LYS A 530 -13.03 -6.11 7.03
C LYS A 530 -12.86 -6.17 5.53
N ASN A 531 -13.33 -7.26 4.93
CA ASN A 531 -13.40 -7.34 3.48
C ASN A 531 -14.35 -6.26 2.94
N ARG A 532 -13.82 -5.35 2.13
CA ARG A 532 -14.55 -4.32 1.38
C ARG A 532 -14.38 -4.60 -0.11
N HIS A 533 -15.35 -4.24 -0.93
CA HIS A 533 -15.30 -4.49 -2.38
C HIS A 533 -14.23 -3.65 -3.10
N TRP A 534 -13.78 -2.53 -2.52
CA TRP A 534 -12.62 -1.77 -3.00
C TRP A 534 -11.28 -2.31 -2.52
N LEU A 535 -11.27 -3.23 -1.54
CA LEU A 535 -10.04 -3.91 -1.15
C LEU A 535 -9.75 -4.98 -2.20
N ASN A 536 -8.54 -4.90 -2.77
CA ASN A 536 -8.08 -5.85 -3.76
C ASN A 536 -7.59 -7.13 -3.07
N VAL A 537 -8.53 -7.89 -2.49
CA VAL A 537 -8.30 -9.21 -1.89
C VAL A 537 -7.88 -10.21 -2.97
N PHE A 538 -6.77 -10.91 -2.76
CA PHE A 538 -6.24 -11.85 -3.76
C PHE A 538 -5.54 -13.03 -3.11
N GLU A 539 -4.93 -13.90 -3.92
CA GLU A 539 -4.09 -14.96 -3.41
C GLU A 539 -2.80 -14.99 -4.23
N PRO A 540 -1.66 -14.60 -3.62
CA PRO A 540 -0.38 -14.40 -4.29
C PRO A 540 0.16 -15.55 -5.15
N ARG A 541 -0.34 -16.78 -5.00
CA ARG A 541 0.16 -17.94 -5.73
C ARG A 541 -0.80 -18.52 -6.74
N TYR A 542 -2.10 -18.34 -6.54
CA TYR A 542 -3.08 -18.96 -7.41
C TYR A 542 -3.71 -17.91 -8.32
N ARG A 543 -3.72 -18.23 -9.62
CA ARG A 543 -4.42 -17.44 -10.62
C ARG A 543 -5.91 -17.51 -10.32
N ARG A 544 -6.64 -16.43 -10.58
CA ARG A 544 -8.10 -16.52 -10.66
C ARG A 544 -8.44 -17.46 -11.82
N LEU A 545 -8.81 -18.71 -11.50
CA LEU A 545 -9.23 -19.68 -12.50
C LEU A 545 -10.52 -19.15 -13.14
N ALA A 546 -10.60 -19.24 -14.48
CA ALA A 546 -11.87 -19.01 -15.15
C ALA A 546 -12.88 -19.98 -14.53
N MET A 547 -13.99 -19.46 -13.98
CA MET A 547 -15.10 -20.34 -13.66
C MET A 547 -15.47 -21.03 -14.97
N SER A 548 -15.30 -22.34 -15.03
CA SER A 548 -15.85 -23.13 -16.12
C SER A 548 -17.35 -22.86 -16.10
N VAL A 549 -17.81 -22.04 -17.04
CA VAL A 549 -19.23 -21.95 -17.34
C VAL A 549 -19.57 -23.29 -17.97
N GLU A 550 -20.08 -24.22 -17.15
CA GLU A 550 -20.85 -25.35 -17.66
C GLU A 550 -22.22 -24.87 -18.16
#